data_AF-A0A947Y3C5-F1
#
_entry.id   AF-A0A947Y3C5-F1
#
_cell.length_a   1.000
_cell.length_b   1.000
_cell.length_c   1.000
_cell.angle_alpha   90.00
_cell.angle_beta   90.00
_cell.angle_gamma   90.00
#
_symmetry.space_group_name_H-M   'P 1'
#
loop_
_entity.id
_entity.type
_entity.pdbx_description
1 polymer ?
#
loop_
_entity_poly.entity_id
_entity_poly.type
_entity_poly.pdbx_seq_one_letter_code
_entity_poly.pdbx_strand_id
1 'polypeptide(L)'
;MKTNRLGVILAVIAGFAAVTNAVAGNPKSGCDVVTLSGSGTRSESGVIVGSSTLTLVATSEQIPVTFTAVPLGITDFLEGKATFVSSHEFKGVDNRRVNFTTFDEIKTVPLQGDPSCGQGECGLVFKLVLETGIGDYNCGEIVSGYDPTLTSFTSTLQGNTLQLNSVGKLCKCRLSGNN
;
A
#
# COMPACT_ATOMS: atom_id res chain seq x y z
N MET A 1 -52.40 -38.14 16.60
CA MET A 1 -53.18 -37.28 15.68
C MET A 1 -53.00 -35.82 16.08
N LYS A 2 -52.79 -34.96 15.08
CA LYS A 2 -52.77 -33.48 15.07
C LYS A 2 -51.47 -32.73 15.44
N THR A 3 -50.72 -32.56 14.36
CA THR A 3 -49.80 -31.52 13.90
C THR A 3 -50.30 -30.07 14.06
N ASN A 4 -49.32 -29.15 13.92
CA ASN A 4 -49.37 -27.73 13.49
C ASN A 4 -49.42 -26.68 14.62
N ARG A 5 -48.63 -25.59 14.62
CA ARG A 5 -47.83 -24.92 13.56
C ARG A 5 -46.89 -23.84 14.18
N LEU A 6 -45.68 -23.74 13.62
CA LEU A 6 -44.91 -22.54 13.26
C LEU A 6 -44.89 -21.30 14.18
N GLY A 7 -43.67 -20.94 14.62
CA GLY A 7 -43.26 -19.57 14.97
C GLY A 7 -41.80 -19.38 14.58
N VAL A 8 -41.56 -18.60 13.53
CA VAL A 8 -40.29 -18.41 12.81
C VAL A 8 -39.37 -17.42 13.56
N ILE A 9 -38.10 -17.83 13.69
CA ILE A 9 -36.85 -17.05 13.58
C ILE A 9 -36.97 -15.54 13.79
N LEU A 10 -36.33 -15.03 14.85
CA LEU A 10 -35.65 -13.73 14.78
C LEU A 10 -34.18 -13.92 15.14
N ALA A 11 -33.33 -13.76 14.13
CA ALA A 11 -31.89 -13.74 14.23
C ALA A 11 -31.46 -12.58 15.14
N VAL A 12 -30.79 -12.90 16.25
CA VAL A 12 -29.95 -11.92 16.95
C VAL A 12 -28.72 -11.73 16.07
N ILE A 13 -28.81 -10.77 15.16
CA ILE A 13 -27.63 -10.19 14.52
C ILE A 13 -26.89 -9.47 15.66
N ALA A 14 -25.96 -10.19 16.30
CA ALA A 14 -24.91 -9.58 17.09
C ALA A 14 -24.10 -8.73 16.11
N GLY A 15 -24.47 -7.46 16.01
CA GLY A 15 -23.76 -6.45 15.26
C GLY A 15 -22.35 -6.36 15.82
N PHE A 16 -21.41 -6.99 15.13
CA PHE A 16 -20.02 -6.58 15.16
C PHE A 16 -19.98 -5.18 14.54
N ALA A 17 -20.31 -4.17 15.35
CA ALA A 17 -19.78 -2.84 15.18
C ALA A 17 -18.28 -2.96 15.44
N ALA A 18 -17.55 -3.46 14.43
CA ALA A 18 -16.12 -3.27 14.36
C ALA A 18 -15.94 -1.76 14.32
N VAL A 19 -15.54 -1.24 15.48
CA VAL A 19 -15.09 0.14 15.66
C VAL A 19 -14.00 0.34 14.63
N THR A 20 -14.35 0.94 13.50
CA THR A 20 -13.35 1.57 12.65
C THR A 20 -12.82 2.68 13.54
N ASN A 21 -11.62 2.46 14.08
CA ASN A 21 -10.79 3.56 14.54
C ASN A 21 -10.53 4.40 13.29
N ALA A 22 -11.51 5.24 12.95
CA ALA A 22 -11.35 6.33 12.02
C ALA A 22 -10.18 7.12 12.61
N VAL A 23 -9.01 6.97 11.98
CA VAL A 23 -7.92 7.90 12.15
C VAL A 23 -8.50 9.21 11.61
N ALA A 24 -9.14 9.97 12.49
CA ALA A 24 -9.71 11.27 12.19
C ALA A 24 -8.54 12.19 11.85
N GLY A 25 -8.14 12.16 10.58
CA GLY A 25 -7.21 13.11 10.01
C GLY A 25 -7.80 14.49 10.25
N ASN A 26 -7.09 15.29 11.04
CA ASN A 26 -7.48 16.66 11.31
C ASN A 26 -7.38 17.43 9.99
N PRO A 27 -8.50 17.88 9.36
CA PRO A 27 -8.49 18.45 8.01
C PRO A 27 -7.78 19.81 7.90
N LYS A 28 -7.15 20.28 8.99
CA LYS A 28 -6.43 21.55 9.09
C LYS A 28 -4.93 21.46 8.82
N SER A 29 -4.32 20.28 8.88
CA SER A 29 -3.01 20.07 8.25
C SER A 29 -3.30 19.66 6.83
N GLY A 30 -2.69 20.26 5.81
CA GLY A 30 -2.89 19.90 4.39
C GLY A 30 -2.39 18.49 4.04
N CYS A 31 -2.61 17.51 4.90
CA CYS A 31 -2.16 16.14 4.85
C CYS A 31 -3.36 15.21 4.99
N ASP A 32 -3.45 14.24 4.10
CA ASP A 32 -4.45 13.21 4.10
C ASP A 32 -3.83 11.86 4.44
N VAL A 33 -4.54 11.09 5.26
CA VAL A 33 -4.21 9.67 5.44
C VAL A 33 -4.75 8.91 4.25
N VAL A 34 -3.91 8.08 3.64
CA VAL A 34 -4.24 7.32 2.44
C VAL A 34 -4.05 5.84 2.66
N THR A 35 -4.85 5.01 2.00
CA THR A 35 -4.56 3.60 1.78
C THR A 35 -4.27 3.39 0.31
N LEU A 36 -3.34 2.51 -0.02
CA LEU A 36 -2.96 2.16 -1.37
C LEU A 36 -3.11 0.66 -1.53
N SER A 37 -3.93 0.23 -2.49
CA SER A 37 -4.16 -1.18 -2.77
C SER A 37 -4.07 -1.45 -4.27
N GLY A 38 -3.35 -2.47 -4.69
CA GLY A 38 -3.18 -2.74 -6.12
C GLY A 38 -2.36 -3.98 -6.42
N SER A 39 -2.03 -4.13 -7.69
CA SER A 39 -1.18 -5.23 -8.14
C SER A 39 -0.30 -4.81 -9.31
N GLY A 40 0.83 -5.48 -9.46
CA GLY A 40 1.74 -5.28 -10.57
C GLY A 40 2.41 -6.56 -11.01
N THR A 41 3.07 -6.50 -12.16
CA THR A 41 3.82 -7.61 -12.74
C THR A 41 5.27 -7.21 -12.92
N ARG A 42 6.16 -8.07 -12.43
CA ARG A 42 7.61 -7.96 -12.60
C ARG A 42 8.02 -8.48 -13.98
N SER A 43 8.76 -7.68 -14.73
CA SER A 43 9.39 -8.07 -15.98
C SER A 43 10.68 -8.86 -15.75
N GLU A 44 11.25 -9.42 -16.82
CA GLU A 44 12.57 -10.07 -16.79
C GLU A 44 13.70 -9.10 -16.39
N SER A 45 13.53 -7.80 -16.64
CA SER A 45 14.46 -6.76 -16.20
C SER A 45 14.33 -6.39 -14.71
N GLY A 46 13.41 -7.03 -13.98
CA GLY A 46 13.15 -6.77 -12.57
C GLY A 46 12.26 -5.55 -12.30
N VAL A 47 11.88 -4.80 -13.34
CA VAL A 47 10.97 -3.66 -13.23
C VAL A 47 9.55 -4.17 -12.97
N ILE A 48 8.85 -3.57 -12.02
CA ILE A 48 7.45 -3.88 -11.73
C ILE A 48 6.58 -2.77 -12.27
N VAL A 49 5.59 -3.12 -13.10
CA VAL A 49 4.58 -2.17 -13.59
C VAL A 49 3.21 -2.66 -13.15
N GLY A 50 2.39 -1.75 -12.64
CA GLY A 50 1.09 -2.11 -12.11
C GLY A 50 0.10 -0.96 -12.01
N SER A 51 -1.05 -1.30 -11.44
CA SER A 51 -2.12 -0.35 -11.12
C SER A 51 -2.53 -0.53 -9.66
N SER A 52 -2.97 0.57 -9.08
CA SER A 52 -3.40 0.67 -7.69
C SER A 52 -4.50 1.71 -7.55
N THR A 53 -5.22 1.64 -6.44
CA THR A 53 -6.18 2.65 -6.03
C THR A 53 -5.66 3.29 -4.76
N LEU A 54 -5.45 4.61 -4.82
CA LEU A 54 -5.18 5.42 -3.65
C LEU A 54 -6.52 5.92 -3.10
N THR A 55 -6.81 5.60 -1.84
CA THR A 55 -8.05 6.00 -1.17
C THR A 55 -7.75 6.98 -0.05
N LEU A 56 -8.36 8.15 -0.08
CA LEU A 56 -8.30 9.13 1.00
C LEU A 56 -9.21 8.65 2.14
N VAL A 57 -8.64 8.32 3.30
CA VAL A 57 -9.37 7.68 4.40
C VAL A 57 -10.49 8.57 4.96
N ALA A 58 -10.29 9.89 4.99
CA ALA A 58 -11.25 10.82 5.55
C ALA A 58 -12.49 11.03 4.65
N THR A 59 -12.33 10.92 3.34
CA THR A 59 -13.39 11.25 2.36
C THR A 59 -13.89 10.03 1.59
N SER A 60 -13.19 8.89 1.69
CA SER A 60 -13.36 7.73 0.83
C SER A 60 -13.19 8.01 -0.66
N GLU A 61 -12.60 9.16 -1.03
CA GLU A 61 -12.28 9.46 -2.42
C GLU A 61 -11.24 8.47 -2.93
N GLN A 62 -11.54 7.84 -4.07
CA GLN A 62 -10.65 6.88 -4.71
C GLN A 62 -10.02 7.51 -5.95
N ILE A 63 -8.70 7.42 -6.02
CA ILE A 63 -7.88 7.93 -7.11
C ILE A 63 -7.17 6.73 -7.75
N PRO A 64 -7.54 6.36 -8.99
CA PRO A 64 -6.81 5.34 -9.73
C PRO A 64 -5.40 5.81 -10.08
N VAL A 65 -4.41 4.97 -9.84
CA VAL A 65 -2.98 5.27 -9.98
C VAL A 65 -2.27 4.13 -10.70
N THR A 66 -1.45 4.44 -11.70
CA THR A 66 -0.44 3.51 -12.22
C THR A 66 0.85 3.69 -11.44
N PHE A 67 1.59 2.60 -11.26
CA PHE A 67 2.89 2.66 -10.64
C PHE A 67 3.94 1.87 -11.41
N THR A 68 5.18 2.36 -11.35
CA THR A 68 6.37 1.66 -11.84
C THR A 68 7.39 1.62 -10.72
N ALA A 69 7.88 0.44 -10.37
CA ALA A 69 8.96 0.24 -9.41
C ALA A 69 10.21 -0.29 -10.12
N VAL A 70 11.33 0.40 -9.96
CA VAL A 70 12.61 0.05 -10.58
C VAL A 70 13.63 -0.25 -9.48
N PRO A 71 14.12 -1.50 -9.35
CA PRO A 71 15.20 -1.80 -8.43
C PRO A 71 16.49 -1.11 -8.92
N LEU A 72 17.15 -0.38 -8.02
CA LEU A 72 18.38 0.37 -8.32
C LEU A 72 19.64 -0.34 -7.83
N GLY A 73 19.52 -1.22 -6.85
CA GLY A 73 20.64 -2.04 -6.36
C GLY A 73 20.33 -2.71 -5.04
N ILE A 74 21.03 -3.81 -4.76
CA ILE A 74 20.99 -4.50 -3.46
C ILE A 74 21.99 -3.80 -2.54
N THR A 75 21.53 -3.38 -1.36
CA THR A 75 22.37 -2.73 -0.35
C THR A 75 22.78 -3.68 0.76
N ASP A 76 22.03 -4.75 1.00
CA ASP A 76 22.38 -5.78 1.98
C ASP A 76 21.76 -7.14 1.64
N PHE A 77 22.43 -8.22 2.04
CA PHE A 77 21.94 -9.59 1.92
C PHE A 77 22.36 -10.43 3.12
N LEU A 78 21.42 -10.72 4.03
CA LEU A 78 21.65 -11.46 5.25
C LEU A 78 20.58 -12.53 5.43
N GLU A 79 20.98 -13.78 5.65
CA GLU A 79 20.07 -14.90 5.96
C GLU A 79 18.92 -15.07 4.94
N GLY A 80 19.18 -14.83 3.64
CA GLY A 80 18.14 -14.90 2.60
C GLY A 80 17.20 -13.69 2.54
N LYS A 81 17.48 -12.64 3.32
CA LYS A 81 16.78 -11.35 3.28
C LYS A 81 17.59 -10.36 2.47
N ALA A 82 16.98 -9.74 1.47
CA ALA A 82 17.59 -8.70 0.68
C ALA A 82 17.05 -7.34 1.13
N THR A 83 17.96 -6.39 1.30
CA THR A 83 17.60 -4.97 1.30
C THR A 83 18.04 -4.39 -0.03
N PHE A 84 17.15 -3.66 -0.70
CA PHE A 84 17.45 -3.03 -1.98
C PHE A 84 16.86 -1.64 -2.06
N VAL A 85 17.56 -0.73 -2.73
CA VAL A 85 17.05 0.59 -3.06
C VAL A 85 16.22 0.47 -4.33
N SER A 86 15.07 1.14 -4.36
CA SER A 86 14.22 1.17 -5.54
C SER A 86 13.55 2.53 -5.72
N SER A 87 13.42 2.92 -6.99
CA SER A 87 12.64 4.09 -7.38
C SER A 87 11.21 3.68 -7.67
N HIS A 88 10.24 4.46 -7.19
CA HIS A 88 8.84 4.24 -7.50
C HIS A 88 8.22 5.50 -8.07
N GLU A 89 7.61 5.36 -9.23
CA GLU A 89 6.83 6.43 -9.84
C GLU A 89 5.34 6.09 -9.69
N PHE A 90 4.55 7.02 -9.17
CA PHE A 90 3.10 6.91 -9.06
C PHE A 90 2.43 8.02 -9.85
N LYS A 91 1.50 7.66 -10.74
CA LYS A 91 0.78 8.58 -11.62
C LYS A 91 -0.72 8.33 -11.59
N GLY A 92 -1.52 9.36 -11.32
CA GLY A 92 -2.97 9.30 -11.45
C GLY A 92 -3.37 9.08 -12.92
N VAL A 93 -4.32 8.17 -13.16
CA VAL A 93 -4.73 7.78 -14.52
C VAL A 93 -5.36 8.95 -15.28
N ASP A 94 -6.30 9.65 -14.64
CA ASP A 94 -7.03 10.78 -15.21
C ASP A 94 -6.86 12.08 -14.41
N ASN A 95 -6.03 12.03 -13.35
CA ASN A 95 -5.94 13.09 -12.36
C ASN A 95 -4.49 13.47 -12.05
N ARG A 96 -4.13 14.72 -12.33
CA ARG A 96 -2.79 15.26 -12.03
C ARG A 96 -2.54 15.45 -10.53
N ARG A 97 -3.53 15.27 -9.65
CA ARG A 97 -3.39 15.39 -8.19
C ARG A 97 -2.34 14.45 -7.61
N VAL A 98 -2.12 13.30 -8.25
CA VAL A 98 -1.13 12.30 -7.84
C VAL A 98 -0.13 12.14 -8.97
N ASN A 99 1.06 12.71 -8.80
CA ASN A 99 2.20 12.47 -9.67
C ASN A 99 3.46 12.72 -8.86
N PHE A 100 4.10 11.65 -8.39
CA PHE A 100 5.28 11.73 -7.54
C PHE A 100 6.21 10.54 -7.73
N THR A 101 7.46 10.76 -7.37
CA THR A 101 8.51 9.76 -7.33
C THR A 101 9.06 9.62 -5.92
N THR A 102 9.32 8.39 -5.51
CA THR A 102 9.95 8.04 -4.23
C THR A 102 11.24 7.25 -4.47
N PHE A 103 12.17 7.30 -3.53
CA PHE A 103 13.45 6.59 -3.58
C PHE A 103 13.77 6.03 -2.20
N ASP A 104 13.52 4.74 -2.00
CA ASP A 104 13.67 4.18 -0.67
C ASP A 104 14.11 2.71 -0.67
N GLU A 105 14.59 2.31 0.50
CA GLU A 105 14.96 0.93 0.79
C GLU A 105 13.71 0.08 1.01
N ILE A 106 13.69 -1.05 0.31
CA ILE A 106 12.75 -2.15 0.53
C ILE A 106 13.51 -3.30 1.16
N LYS A 107 12.93 -3.87 2.22
CA LYS A 107 13.41 -5.07 2.89
C LYS A 107 12.49 -6.24 2.56
N THR A 108 13.07 -7.36 2.14
CA THR A 108 12.32 -8.61 1.99
C THR A 108 12.20 -9.33 3.33
N VAL A 109 11.00 -9.87 3.57
CA VAL A 109 10.71 -10.72 4.72
C VAL A 109 10.31 -12.10 4.18
N PRO A 110 10.97 -13.18 4.62
CA PRO A 110 10.62 -14.51 4.15
C PRO A 110 9.22 -14.94 4.57
N LEU A 111 8.58 -15.74 3.72
CA LEU A 111 7.25 -16.31 3.99
C LEU A 111 7.39 -17.72 4.59
N GLN A 112 6.33 -18.22 5.25
CA GLN A 112 6.31 -19.53 5.90
C GLN A 112 6.63 -20.71 4.93
N GLY A 113 6.40 -20.51 3.62
CA GLY A 113 6.73 -21.48 2.57
C GLY A 113 8.04 -21.21 1.81
N ASP A 114 8.64 -20.03 1.98
CA ASP A 114 9.86 -19.61 1.28
C ASP A 114 10.77 -18.80 2.24
N PRO A 115 11.53 -19.50 3.12
CA PRO A 115 12.28 -18.89 4.22
C PRO A 115 13.52 -18.10 3.76
N SER A 116 13.86 -18.15 2.47
CA SER A 116 14.97 -17.41 1.89
C SER A 116 14.54 -16.51 0.73
N CYS A 117 13.24 -16.31 0.50
CA CYS A 117 12.76 -15.59 -0.68
C CYS A 117 13.26 -16.18 -2.02
N GLY A 118 13.68 -17.45 -2.02
CA GLY A 118 14.41 -18.09 -3.11
C GLY A 118 13.52 -18.51 -4.28
N GLN A 119 12.23 -18.65 -4.04
CA GLN A 119 11.19 -18.93 -5.04
C GLN A 119 10.50 -17.63 -5.50
N GLY A 120 10.96 -16.48 -5.02
CA GLY A 120 10.37 -15.17 -5.33
C GLY A 120 9.10 -14.89 -4.54
N GLU A 121 8.89 -15.59 -3.41
CA GLU A 121 7.79 -15.35 -2.49
C GLU A 121 8.28 -14.58 -1.25
N CYS A 122 7.99 -13.29 -1.20
CA CYS A 122 8.45 -12.40 -0.14
C CYS A 122 7.36 -11.47 0.34
N GLY A 123 7.31 -11.25 1.65
CA GLY A 123 6.75 -10.04 2.23
C GLY A 123 7.67 -8.86 1.94
N LEU A 124 7.09 -7.68 1.70
CA LEU A 124 7.84 -6.45 1.48
C LEU A 124 7.57 -5.48 2.62
N VAL A 125 8.65 -4.96 3.22
CA VAL A 125 8.61 -3.88 4.19
C VAL A 125 9.32 -2.69 3.59
N PHE A 126 8.63 -1.55 3.50
CA PHE A 126 9.20 -0.34 2.94
C PHE A 126 8.56 0.92 3.52
N LYS A 127 9.27 2.02 3.36
CA LYS A 127 8.77 3.37 3.59
C LYS A 127 9.16 4.20 2.38
N LEU A 128 8.20 4.55 1.54
CA LEU A 128 8.36 5.36 0.35
C LEU A 128 8.15 6.84 0.71
N VAL A 129 9.20 7.64 0.69
CA VAL A 129 9.17 9.08 0.93
C VAL A 129 9.05 9.81 -0.41
N LEU A 130 8.08 10.73 -0.50
CA LEU A 130 7.87 11.55 -1.68
C LEU A 130 9.02 12.56 -1.79
N GLU A 131 9.90 12.39 -2.78
CA GLU A 131 11.02 13.31 -3.03
C GLU A 131 10.66 14.40 -4.04
N THR A 132 9.95 14.03 -5.10
CA THR A 132 9.54 14.97 -6.16
C THR A 132 8.09 14.71 -6.52
N GLY A 133 7.29 15.77 -6.66
CA GLY A 133 5.89 15.66 -7.07
C GLY A 133 5.36 16.95 -7.70
N ILE A 134 4.59 16.80 -8.78
CA ILE A 134 3.99 17.92 -9.53
C ILE A 134 2.48 18.02 -9.23
N GLY A 135 1.92 17.03 -8.52
CA GLY A 135 0.52 17.00 -8.11
C GLY A 135 0.20 17.80 -6.86
N ASP A 136 -1.06 17.74 -6.44
CA ASP A 136 -1.54 18.32 -5.19
C ASP A 136 -0.72 17.83 -3.98
N TYR A 137 -0.40 16.53 -3.99
CA TYR A 137 0.47 15.91 -3.01
C TYR A 137 1.91 15.94 -3.51
N ASN A 138 2.78 16.61 -2.77
CA ASN A 138 4.17 16.85 -3.16
C ASN A 138 5.17 16.56 -2.04
N CYS A 139 4.71 16.03 -0.90
CA CYS A 139 5.53 15.56 0.21
C CYS A 139 4.73 14.54 1.03
N GLY A 140 5.42 13.76 1.85
CA GLY A 140 4.82 12.75 2.72
C GLY A 140 5.47 11.39 2.56
N GLU A 141 4.80 10.36 3.05
CA GLU A 141 5.30 8.99 3.01
C GLU A 141 4.19 7.96 2.87
N ILE A 142 4.51 6.85 2.20
CA ILE A 142 3.69 5.64 2.10
C ILE A 142 4.50 4.50 2.69
N VAL A 143 3.96 3.84 3.69
CA VAL A 143 4.59 2.71 4.34
C VAL A 143 3.87 1.42 3.97
N SER A 144 4.63 0.35 3.85
CA SER A 144 4.11 -1.01 3.89
C SER A 144 4.89 -1.76 4.95
N GLY A 145 4.14 -2.35 5.87
CA GLY A 145 4.65 -3.31 6.81
C GLY A 145 4.40 -4.70 6.28
N TYR A 146 5.04 -5.67 6.90
CA TYR A 146 4.71 -7.06 6.70
C TYR A 146 4.47 -7.63 8.09
N ASP A 147 3.22 -8.01 8.34
CA ASP A 147 2.85 -8.84 9.48
C ASP A 147 1.98 -9.98 8.92
N PRO A 148 2.44 -11.24 8.99
CA PRO A 148 1.70 -12.37 8.44
C PRO A 148 0.31 -12.56 9.07
N THR A 149 0.06 -11.97 10.24
CA THR A 149 -1.23 -12.03 10.93
C THR A 149 -2.18 -10.89 10.55
N LEU A 150 -1.68 -9.84 9.88
CA LEU A 150 -2.47 -8.68 9.45
C LEU A 150 -2.56 -8.63 7.92
N THR A 151 -3.77 -8.79 7.38
CA THR A 151 -4.02 -8.75 5.93
C THR A 151 -4.12 -7.34 5.37
N SER A 152 -4.42 -6.33 6.19
CA SER A 152 -4.77 -4.98 5.72
C SER A 152 -3.59 -4.09 5.34
N PHE A 153 -2.34 -4.49 5.63
CA PHE A 153 -1.16 -3.65 5.45
C PHE A 153 0.03 -4.38 4.81
N THR A 154 -0.23 -5.54 4.22
CA THR A 154 0.80 -6.48 3.78
C THR A 154 0.97 -6.45 2.25
N SER A 155 2.16 -6.07 1.80
CA SER A 155 2.58 -6.21 0.40
C SER A 155 3.40 -7.48 0.21
N THR A 156 3.12 -8.22 -0.86
CA THR A 156 3.79 -9.48 -1.16
C THR A 156 4.17 -9.57 -2.62
N LEU A 157 5.39 -10.01 -2.90
CA LEU A 157 5.79 -10.48 -4.22
C LEU A 157 5.66 -12.01 -4.22
N GLN A 158 4.89 -12.56 -5.15
CA GLN A 158 4.73 -14.00 -5.36
C GLN A 158 5.07 -14.32 -6.81
N GLY A 159 6.23 -14.94 -7.04
CA GLY A 159 6.80 -15.11 -8.37
C GLY A 159 7.01 -13.75 -9.04
N ASN A 160 6.23 -13.46 -10.09
CA ASN A 160 6.28 -12.17 -10.79
C ASN A 160 5.11 -11.25 -10.46
N THR A 161 4.21 -11.64 -9.57
CA THR A 161 3.04 -10.83 -9.21
C THR A 161 3.29 -10.11 -7.89
N LEU A 162 3.22 -8.79 -7.91
CA LEU A 162 3.18 -7.95 -6.72
C LEU A 162 1.72 -7.74 -6.31
N GLN A 163 1.41 -8.00 -5.06
CA GLN A 163 0.24 -7.46 -4.36
C GLN A 163 0.71 -6.31 -3.49
N LEU A 164 0.15 -5.13 -3.70
CA LEU A 164 0.51 -3.90 -3.01
C LEU A 164 -0.62 -3.55 -2.05
N ASN A 165 -0.33 -3.51 -0.74
CA ASN A 165 -1.25 -2.96 0.26
C ASN A 165 -0.45 -2.12 1.24
N SER A 166 -0.77 -0.84 1.31
CA SER A 166 0.04 0.15 2.02
C SER A 166 -0.86 1.25 2.59
N VAL A 167 -0.31 2.01 3.53
CA VAL A 167 -0.94 3.15 4.19
C VAL A 167 0.07 4.27 4.19
N GLY A 168 -0.39 5.50 4.05
CA GLY A 168 0.49 6.65 4.02
C GLY A 168 -0.16 7.89 4.58
N LYS A 169 0.65 8.93 4.63
CA LYS A 169 0.24 10.30 4.88
C LYS A 169 0.81 11.17 3.76
N LEU A 170 -0.06 11.67 2.90
CA LEU A 170 0.33 12.52 1.78
C LEU A 170 -0.09 13.96 2.06
N CYS A 171 0.79 14.91 1.77
CA CYS A 171 0.61 16.31 2.13
C CYS A 171 0.79 17.24 0.93
N LYS A 172 0.04 18.34 0.95
CA LYS A 172 0.19 19.51 0.09
C LYS A 172 1.18 20.49 0.74
N CYS A 173 2.46 20.15 0.71
CA CYS A 173 3.49 21.07 1.19
C CYS A 173 3.56 22.30 0.28
N ARG A 174 3.93 23.44 0.86
CA ARG A 174 4.45 24.53 0.02
C ARG A 174 5.78 24.04 -0.54
N LEU A 175 5.93 24.07 -1.86
CA LEU A 175 7.25 24.01 -2.47
C LEU A 175 8.03 25.17 -1.84
N SER A 176 9.05 24.87 -1.04
CA SER A 176 9.92 25.89 -0.50
C SER A 176 10.76 26.45 -1.64
N GLY A 177 10.18 27.38 -2.39
CA GLY A 177 10.91 28.25 -3.30
C GLY A 177 11.64 29.29 -2.46
N ASN A 178 12.97 29.22 -2.49
CA ASN A 178 13.84 30.32 -2.10
C ASN A 178 13.46 31.60 -2.88
N ASN A 179 13.60 32.73 -2.19
CA ASN A 179 13.71 34.06 -2.79
C ASN A 179 14.80 34.11 -3.87
#